data_AF-A0A928FA26-F1
#
_entry.id   AF-A0A928FA26-F1
#
_cell.length_a   1.000
_cell.length_b   1.000
_cell.length_c   1.000
_cell.angle_alpha   90.00
_cell.angle_beta   90.00
_cell.angle_gamma   90.00
#
_symmetry.space_group_name_H-M   'P 1'
#
loop_
_entity.id
_entity.type
_entity.pdbx_description
1 polymer ?
#
loop_
_entity_poly.entity_id
_entity_poly.type
_entity_poly.pdbx_seq_one_letter_code
_entity_poly.pdbx_strand_id
1 'polypeptide(L)'
;MTKKNRIEYLICTLSVVVTGFLIYGLLGSIEPLINDSKLHSFLLFGCLGGFGFSAIISTIILSVGFFKKRGLIFKIVASVLWPITFAACVYAGMLSYIPYQIFNIVRLISIVKEEKKQSNPETNTEDL
;
A
#
# COMPACT_ATOMS: atom_id res chain seq x y z
N MET A 1 -7.92 -9.75 -7.23
CA MET A 1 -8.07 -8.29 -7.37
C MET A 1 -7.96 -7.99 -8.85
N THR A 2 -9.00 -7.37 -9.43
CA THR A 2 -9.03 -6.98 -10.85
C THR A 2 -8.05 -5.83 -11.11
N LYS A 3 -7.73 -5.54 -12.38
CA LYS A 3 -6.87 -4.42 -12.80
C LYS A 3 -7.35 -3.09 -12.19
N LYS A 4 -8.65 -2.81 -12.31
CA LYS A 4 -9.30 -1.60 -11.75
C LYS A 4 -9.03 -1.45 -10.26
N ASN A 5 -9.30 -2.49 -9.47
CA ASN A 5 -9.10 -2.46 -8.02
C ASN A 5 -7.62 -2.27 -7.63
N ARG A 6 -6.67 -2.77 -8.43
CA ARG A 6 -5.23 -2.56 -8.18
C ARG A 6 -4.83 -1.10 -8.42
N ILE A 7 -5.37 -0.47 -9.47
CA ILE A 7 -5.14 0.96 -9.76
C ILE A 7 -5.75 1.81 -8.65
N GLU A 8 -6.99 1.55 -8.24
CA GLU A 8 -7.66 2.26 -7.14
C GLU A 8 -6.85 2.14 -5.83
N TYR A 9 -6.36 0.94 -5.51
CA TYR A 9 -5.48 0.72 -4.36
C TYR A 9 -4.19 1.56 -4.44
N LEU A 10 -3.54 1.56 -5.61
CA LEU A 10 -2.30 2.31 -5.83
C LEU A 10 -2.52 3.82 -5.70
N ILE A 11 -3.55 4.36 -6.34
CA ILE A 11 -3.89 5.79 -6.27
C ILE A 11 -4.21 6.19 -4.82
N CYS A 12 -5.02 5.40 -4.12
CA CYS A 12 -5.39 5.66 -2.73
C CYS A 12 -4.17 5.61 -1.77
N THR A 13 -3.30 4.62 -1.94
CA THR A 13 -2.11 4.51 -1.08
C THR A 13 -1.08 5.60 -1.39
N LEU A 14 -0.87 5.95 -2.66
CA LEU A 14 0.04 7.03 -3.07
C LEU A 14 -0.46 8.41 -2.63
N SER A 15 -1.76 8.70 -2.75
CA SER A 15 -2.29 9.98 -2.29
C SER A 15 -2.07 10.18 -0.79
N VAL A 16 -2.22 9.10 -0.01
CA VAL A 16 -1.95 9.14 1.44
C VAL A 16 -0.47 9.25 1.74
N VAL A 17 0.41 8.60 0.96
CA VAL A 17 1.87 8.81 1.11
C VAL A 17 2.21 10.29 0.92
N VAL A 18 1.75 10.90 -0.17
CA VAL A 18 2.08 12.30 -0.49
C VAL A 18 1.50 13.24 0.55
N THR A 19 0.22 13.11 0.88
CA THR A 19 -0.44 13.98 1.88
C THR A 19 0.16 13.79 3.27
N GLY A 20 0.37 12.55 3.70
CA GLY A 20 1.01 12.23 4.98
C GLY A 20 2.44 12.77 5.06
N PHE A 21 3.19 12.65 3.96
CA PHE A 21 4.54 13.19 3.88
C PHE A 21 4.58 14.71 4.02
N LEU A 22 3.71 15.43 3.31
CA LEU A 22 3.67 16.90 3.39
C LEU A 22 3.23 17.38 4.78
N ILE A 23 2.16 16.81 5.33
CA ILE A 23 1.65 17.23 6.64
C ILE A 23 2.69 16.97 7.73
N TYR A 24 3.23 15.74 7.81
CA TYR A 24 4.16 15.38 8.87
C TYR A 24 5.56 15.95 8.64
N GLY A 25 5.99 16.13 7.39
CA GLY A 25 7.23 16.84 7.08
C GLY A 25 7.18 18.29 7.54
N LEU A 26 6.08 19.00 7.25
CA LEU A 26 5.88 20.37 7.72
C LEU A 26 5.82 20.44 9.24
N LEU A 27 5.03 19.58 9.89
CA LEU A 27 4.99 19.47 11.36
C LEU A 27 6.36 19.23 11.97
N GLY A 28 7.14 18.30 11.42
CA GLY A 28 8.50 17.99 11.87
C GLY A 28 9.52 19.12 11.64
N SER A 29 9.19 20.10 10.80
CA SER A 29 10.05 21.26 10.50
C SER A 29 9.79 22.48 11.40
N ILE A 30 8.65 22.53 12.11
CA ILE A 30 8.25 23.64 12.98
C ILE A 30 9.14 23.71 14.21
N GLU A 31 9.40 22.57 14.85
CA GLU A 31 10.28 22.49 16.01
C GLU A 31 11.08 21.18 15.94
N PRO A 32 12.38 21.24 15.64
CA PRO A 32 13.19 20.04 15.50
C PRO A 32 13.33 19.36 16.86
N LEU A 33 12.55 18.29 17.09
CA LEU A 33 12.59 17.45 18.30
C LEU A 33 13.96 16.78 18.51
N ILE A 34 14.72 16.60 17.43
CA ILE A 34 16.09 16.11 17.41
C ILE A 34 16.94 17.30 16.98
N ASN A 35 18.15 17.44 17.53
CA ASN A 35 19.11 18.52 17.25
C ASN A 35 19.68 18.45 15.81
N ASP A 36 18.84 18.10 14.85
CA ASP A 36 19.08 17.82 13.45
C ASP A 36 18.69 19.02 12.59
N SER A 37 19.28 19.10 11.41
CA SER A 37 18.91 20.13 10.44
C SER A 37 17.40 20.07 10.11
N LYS A 38 16.74 21.23 9.94
CA LYS A 38 15.30 21.31 9.60
C LYS A 38 14.92 20.43 8.41
N LEU A 39 15.84 20.27 7.45
CA LEU A 39 15.67 19.44 6.27
C LEU A 39 15.64 17.94 6.62
N HIS A 40 16.52 17.51 7.52
CA HIS A 40 16.55 16.13 8.00
C HIS A 40 15.27 15.80 8.79
N SER A 41 14.84 16.68 9.69
CA SER A 41 13.57 16.50 10.41
C SER A 41 12.37 16.47 9.46
N PHE A 42 12.32 17.37 8.47
CA PHE A 42 11.28 17.36 7.44
C PHE A 42 11.21 16.02 6.68
N LEU A 43 12.36 15.50 6.22
CA LEU A 43 12.41 14.24 5.50
C LEU A 43 12.04 13.04 6.39
N LEU A 44 12.54 13.01 7.63
CA LEU A 44 12.31 11.90 8.55
C LEU A 44 10.84 11.81 8.96
N PHE A 45 10.26 12.92 9.45
CA PHE A 45 8.84 12.96 9.83
C PHE A 45 7.93 12.83 8.61
N GLY A 46 8.32 13.40 7.47
CA GLY A 46 7.61 13.20 6.21
C GLY A 46 7.57 11.73 5.79
N CYS A 47 8.70 11.03 5.79
CA CYS A 47 8.76 9.60 5.47
C CYS A 47 7.95 8.76 6.46
N LEU A 48 8.09 9.02 7.76
CA LEU A 48 7.31 8.32 8.80
C LEU A 48 5.80 8.53 8.63
N GLY A 49 5.36 9.77 8.39
CA GLY A 49 3.96 10.08 8.14
C GLY A 49 3.47 9.43 6.85
N GLY A 50 4.13 9.70 5.73
CA GLY A 50 3.73 9.19 4.42
C GLY A 50 3.65 7.66 4.39
N PHE A 51 4.74 6.97 4.74
CA PHE A 51 4.75 5.50 4.74
C PHE A 51 3.91 4.91 5.86
N GLY A 52 3.92 5.50 7.06
CA GLY A 52 3.15 5.02 8.20
C GLY A 52 1.65 5.03 7.93
N PHE A 53 1.09 6.18 7.54
CA PHE A 53 -0.34 6.28 7.25
C PHE A 53 -0.75 5.45 6.04
N SER A 54 0.09 5.38 5.00
CA SER A 54 -0.22 4.55 3.83
C SER A 54 -0.19 3.06 4.16
N ALA A 55 0.73 2.61 5.01
CA ALA A 55 0.79 1.23 5.49
C ALA A 55 -0.43 0.88 6.37
N ILE A 56 -0.92 1.80 7.20
CA ILE A 56 -2.16 1.62 7.97
C ILE A 56 -3.35 1.45 7.03
N ILE A 57 -3.52 2.34 6.04
CA ILE A 57 -4.63 2.24 5.08
C ILE A 57 -4.54 0.95 4.27
N SER A 58 -3.34 0.59 3.80
CA SER A 58 -3.12 -0.69 3.12
C SER A 58 -3.54 -1.88 3.99
N THR A 59 -3.14 -1.88 5.25
CA THR A 59 -3.51 -2.90 6.24
C THR A 59 -5.02 -3.01 6.38
N ILE A 60 -5.73 -1.88 6.46
CA ILE A 60 -7.19 -1.86 6.53
C ILE A 60 -7.80 -2.46 5.27
N ILE A 61 -7.37 -2.02 4.08
CA ILE A 61 -7.90 -2.51 2.80
C ILE A 61 -7.71 -4.03 2.68
N LEU A 62 -6.52 -4.53 3.02
CA LEU A 62 -6.18 -5.95 2.97
C LEU A 62 -6.96 -6.76 4.00
N SER A 63 -7.03 -6.28 5.24
CA SER A 63 -7.74 -6.95 6.34
C SER A 63 -9.24 -7.04 6.06
N VAL A 64 -9.86 -5.94 5.63
CA VAL A 64 -11.28 -5.94 5.23
C VAL A 64 -11.51 -6.91 4.08
N GLY A 65 -10.64 -6.92 3.07
CA GLY A 65 -10.70 -7.88 1.97
C GLY A 65 -10.55 -9.34 2.41
N PHE A 66 -9.73 -9.60 3.42
CA PHE A 66 -9.55 -10.91 4.03
C PHE A 66 -10.82 -11.35 4.78
N PHE A 67 -11.32 -10.54 5.72
CA PHE A 67 -12.51 -10.87 6.51
C PHE A 67 -13.76 -11.03 5.63
N LYS A 68 -13.90 -10.23 4.57
CA LYS A 68 -15.05 -10.34 3.65
C LYS A 68 -15.16 -11.73 3.03
N LYS A 69 -14.04 -12.41 2.78
CA LYS A 69 -13.99 -13.76 2.17
C LYS A 69 -14.12 -14.91 3.17
N ARG A 70 -14.08 -14.65 4.48
CA ARG A 70 -14.15 -15.69 5.52
C ARG A 70 -15.59 -15.94 5.97
N GLY A 71 -15.84 -17.17 6.40
CA GLY A 71 -17.13 -17.59 6.93
C GLY A 71 -17.50 -16.91 8.26
N LEU A 72 -18.77 -16.99 8.63
CA LEU A 72 -19.32 -16.31 9.82
C LEU A 72 -18.66 -16.79 11.12
N ILE A 73 -18.38 -18.09 11.23
CA ILE A 73 -17.70 -18.70 12.39
C ILE A 73 -16.33 -18.05 12.63
N PHE A 74 -15.52 -17.90 11.58
CA PHE A 74 -14.21 -17.26 11.69
C PHE A 74 -14.32 -15.81 12.16
N LYS A 75 -15.33 -15.07 11.69
CA LYS A 75 -15.57 -13.68 12.12
C LYS A 75 -15.94 -13.61 13.60
N ILE A 76 -16.79 -14.52 14.10
CA ILE A 76 -17.13 -14.59 15.52
C ILE A 76 -15.88 -14.85 16.35
N VAL A 77 -15.09 -15.87 16.00
CA VAL A 77 -13.84 -16.20 16.72
C VAL A 77 -12.87 -15.02 16.70
N ALA A 78 -12.69 -14.38 15.53
CA ALA A 78 -11.82 -13.23 15.38
C ALA A 78 -12.29 -12.02 16.22
N SER A 79 -13.60 -11.83 16.37
CA SER A 79 -14.19 -10.79 17.23
C SER A 79 -13.99 -11.09 18.72
N VAL A 80 -14.14 -12.35 19.14
CA VAL A 80 -13.88 -12.76 20.53
C VAL A 80 -12.39 -12.60 20.87
N LEU A 81 -11.50 -12.93 19.93
CA LEU A 81 -10.05 -12.79 20.07
C LEU A 81 -9.53 -11.45 19.53
N TRP A 82 -10.33 -10.38 19.62
CA TRP A 82 -10.04 -9.10 18.98
C TRP A 82 -8.60 -8.56 19.17
N PRO A 83 -7.99 -8.56 20.37
CA PRO A 83 -6.63 -8.05 20.54
C PRO A 83 -5.59 -8.83 19.72
N ILE A 84 -5.74 -10.16 19.67
CA ILE A 84 -4.85 -11.05 18.91
C ILE A 84 -5.08 -10.85 17.42
N THR A 85 -6.34 -10.80 17.00
CA THR A 85 -6.73 -10.54 15.61
C THR A 85 -6.17 -9.19 15.12
N PHE A 86 -6.29 -8.15 15.94
CA PHE A 86 -5.78 -6.82 15.62
C PHE A 86 -4.25 -6.82 15.49
N ALA A 87 -3.54 -7.41 16.46
CA ALA A 87 -2.08 -7.54 16.40
C ALA A 87 -1.62 -8.30 15.15
N ALA A 88 -2.29 -9.41 14.81
CA ALA A 88 -2.01 -10.18 13.61
C ALA A 88 -2.25 -9.38 12.33
N CYS A 89 -3.35 -8.62 12.25
CA CYS A 89 -3.65 -7.76 11.12
C CYS A 89 -2.62 -6.65 10.95
N VAL A 90 -2.24 -5.96 12.02
CA VAL A 90 -1.20 -4.91 11.98
C VAL A 90 0.13 -5.50 11.56
N TYR A 91 0.56 -6.60 12.17
CA TYR A 91 1.85 -7.21 11.85
C TYR A 91 1.90 -7.69 10.40
N ALA A 92 0.89 -8.43 9.95
CA ALA A 92 0.82 -8.92 8.58
C ALA A 92 0.68 -7.77 7.57
N GLY A 93 -0.14 -6.76 7.87
CA GLY A 93 -0.36 -5.61 7.00
C GLY A 93 0.89 -4.74 6.83
N MET A 94 1.58 -4.42 7.93
CA MET A 94 2.82 -3.62 7.91
C MET A 94 3.94 -4.35 7.17
N LEU A 95 4.14 -5.65 7.44
CA LEU A 95 5.17 -6.44 6.75
C LEU A 95 4.87 -6.65 5.27
N SER A 96 3.59 -6.78 4.91
CA SER A 96 3.19 -7.01 3.52
C SER A 96 3.05 -5.72 2.71
N TYR A 97 3.04 -4.53 3.32
CA TYR A 97 2.82 -3.27 2.60
C TYR A 97 3.78 -3.06 1.42
N ILE A 98 5.10 -3.11 1.66
CA ILE A 98 6.11 -2.90 0.60
C ILE A 98 6.07 -4.02 -0.45
N PRO A 99 6.13 -5.33 -0.08
CA PRO A 99 6.00 -6.42 -1.05
C PRO A 99 4.72 -6.34 -1.89
N TYR A 100 3.60 -5.94 -1.27
CA TYR A 100 2.30 -5.87 -1.93
C TYR A 100 2.20 -4.68 -2.90
N GLN A 101 2.79 -3.53 -2.56
CA GLN A 101 2.92 -2.42 -3.51
C GLN A 101 3.75 -2.82 -4.73
N ILE A 102 4.92 -3.42 -4.52
CA ILE A 102 5.80 -3.89 -5.61
C ILE A 102 5.05 -4.90 -6.50
N PHE A 103 4.39 -5.89 -5.89
CA PHE A 103 3.60 -6.88 -6.62
C PHE A 103 2.48 -6.26 -7.46
N ASN A 104 1.78 -5.26 -6.92
CA ASN A 104 0.72 -4.56 -7.65
C ASN A 104 1.26 -3.78 -8.86
N ILE A 105 2.42 -3.12 -8.72
CA ILE A 105 3.07 -2.39 -9.82
C ILE A 105 3.53 -3.37 -10.90
N VAL A 106 4.27 -4.41 -10.55
CA VAL A 106 4.78 -5.41 -11.50
C VAL A 106 3.64 -6.07 -12.28
N ARG A 107 2.56 -6.46 -11.57
CA ARG A 107 1.38 -7.06 -12.22
C ARG A 107 0.65 -6.08 -13.12
N LEU A 108 0.60 -4.79 -12.77
CA LEU A 108 -0.02 -3.78 -13.63
C LEU A 108 0.78 -3.61 -14.93
N ILE A 109 2.11 -3.56 -14.83
CA ILE A 109 3.01 -3.46 -15.99
C ILE A 109 2.85 -4.69 -16.91
N SER A 110 2.79 -5.90 -16.34
CA SER A 110 2.61 -7.12 -17.13
C SER A 110 1.29 -7.12 -17.90
N ILE A 111 0.18 -6.73 -17.24
CA ILE A 111 -1.14 -6.65 -17.87
C ILE A 111 -1.14 -5.62 -19.02
N VAL A 112 -0.54 -4.44 -18.83
CA VAL A 112 -0.44 -3.41 -19.88
C VAL A 112 0.40 -3.90 -21.05
N LYS A 113 1.46 -4.69 -20.79
CA LYS A 113 2.29 -5.28 -21.85
C LYS A 113 1.52 -6.33 -22.67
N GLU A 114 0.72 -7.16 -22.01
CA GLU A 114 -0.15 -8.16 -22.67
C GLU A 114 -1.23 -7.51 -23.53
N GLU A 115 -1.88 -6.45 -23.03
CA GLU A 115 -2.87 -5.68 -23.79
C GLU A 115 -2.27 -5.04 -25.05
N LYS A 116 -1.07 -4.45 -24.95
CA LYS A 116 -0.34 -3.91 -26.10
C LYS A 116 0.02 -4.97 -27.13
N LYS A 117 0.36 -6.19 -26.70
CA LYS A 117 0.68 -7.31 -27.59
C LYS A 117 -0.56 -7.83 -28.32
N GLN A 118 -1.73 -7.84 -27.66
CA GLN A 118 -3.00 -8.20 -28.29
C GLN A 118 -3.53 -7.12 -29.24
N SER A 119 -3.29 -5.84 -28.96
CA SER A 119 -3.70 -4.74 -29.85
C SER A 119 -2.78 -4.52 -31.05
N ASN A 120 -1.63 -5.21 -31.14
CA ASN A 120 -0.68 -5.08 -32.24
C ASN A 120 -0.10 -6.46 -32.67
N PRO A 121 -0.87 -7.29 -33.38
CA PRO A 121 -0.45 -8.64 -33.75
C PRO A 121 0.68 -8.72 -34.81
N GLU A 122 1.04 -7.62 -35.48
CA GLU A 122 1.92 -7.62 -36.66
C GLU A 122 3.43 -7.73 -36.38
N THR A 123 3.89 -7.92 -35.14
CA THR A 123 5.34 -7.95 -34.79
C THR A 123 5.89 -9.33 -34.40
N ASN A 124 5.23 -10.44 -34.75
CA ASN A 124 5.76 -11.79 -34.46
C ASN A 124 6.12 -12.63 -35.72
N THR A 125 6.43 -12.00 -36.85
CA THR A 125 6.74 -12.73 -38.11
C THR A 125 8.13 -12.46 -38.70
N GLU A 126 9.05 -11.81 -37.98
CA GLU A 126 10.40 -11.52 -38.50
C GLU A 126 11.54 -12.32 -37.83
N ASP A 127 11.23 -13.40 -37.11
CA ASP A 127 12.24 -14.34 -36.60
C ASP A 127 11.83 -15.79 -36.94
N LEU A 128 11.98 -16.18 -38.21
CA LEU A 128 11.99 -17.58 -38.68
C LEU A 128 12.95 -17.74 -39.86
#